data_AF-A0A936KXP0-F1
#
_entry.id   AF-A0A936KXP0-F1
#
_cell.length_a   1.000
_cell.length_b   1.000
_cell.length_c   1.000
_cell.angle_alpha   90.00
_cell.angle_beta   90.00
_cell.angle_gamma   90.00
#
_symmetry.space_group_name_H-M   'P 1'
#
loop_
_entity.id
_entity.type
_entity.pdbx_description
1 polymer ?
#
loop_
_entity_poly.entity_id
_entity_poly.type
_entity_poly.pdbx_seq_one_letter_code
_entity_poly.pdbx_strand_id
1 'polypeptide(L)'
;MNLKKNKILLLFLSVLVVGAIVFASLKFQKKEVAEDLNKDGVVDSIDVQLVMSNFMKTAKGDIVLVGDINKDGVVNAADINMLVSKLKK
;
A
#
# COMPACT_ATOMS: atom_id res chain seq x y z
N MET A 1 -24.50 40.74 24.80
CA MET A 1 -24.22 39.43 25.43
C MET A 1 -23.82 38.44 24.35
N ASN A 2 -22.57 37.92 24.35
CA ASN A 2 -22.12 36.62 23.75
C ASN A 2 -20.73 36.57 23.08
N LEU A 3 -19.91 37.62 23.07
CA LEU A 3 -18.57 37.53 22.46
C LEU A 3 -17.69 36.39 23.05
N LYS A 4 -17.76 36.17 24.37
CA LYS A 4 -17.06 35.05 25.03
C LYS A 4 -17.64 33.68 24.66
N LYS A 5 -18.97 33.54 24.56
CA LYS A 5 -19.61 32.28 24.15
C LYS A 5 -19.26 31.91 22.70
N ASN A 6 -19.22 32.90 21.81
CA ASN A 6 -18.88 32.71 20.40
C ASN A 6 -17.40 32.29 20.23
N LYS A 7 -16.48 32.84 21.03
CA LYS A 7 -15.07 32.43 21.02
C LYS A 7 -14.88 30.97 21.47
N ILE A 8 -15.59 30.56 22.53
CA ILE A 8 -15.53 29.17 23.03
C ILE A 8 -16.12 28.20 22.00
N LEU A 9 -17.23 28.57 21.34
CA LEU A 9 -17.84 27.78 20.28
C LEU A 9 -16.89 27.60 19.08
N LEU A 10 -16.20 28.67 18.66
CA LEU A 10 -15.21 28.61 17.58
C LEU A 10 -14.00 27.74 17.93
N LEU A 11 -13.55 27.78 19.18
CA LEU A 11 -12.43 26.97 19.67
C LEU A 11 -12.80 25.49 19.76
N PHE A 12 -14.04 25.19 20.13
CA PHE A 12 -14.56 23.82 20.11
C PHE A 12 -14.69 23.30 18.68
N LEU A 13 -15.23 24.12 17.77
CA LEU A 13 -15.38 23.77 16.35
C LEU A 13 -14.03 23.54 15.67
N SER A 14 -13.00 24.34 15.98
CA SER A 14 -11.66 24.16 15.41
C SER A 14 -11.03 22.85 15.85
N VAL A 15 -11.16 22.47 17.13
CA VAL A 15 -10.69 21.17 17.64
C VAL A 15 -11.44 20.02 16.97
N LEU A 16 -12.76 20.16 16.76
CA LEU A 16 -13.57 19.15 16.07
C LEU A 16 -13.14 18.95 14.61
N VAL A 17 -12.90 20.05 13.89
CA VAL A 17 -12.44 20.03 12.50
C VAL A 17 -11.04 19.41 12.40
N VAL A 18 -10.10 19.82 13.25
CA VAL A 18 -8.75 19.24 13.28
C VAL A 18 -8.80 17.76 13.65
N GLY A 19 -9.62 17.38 14.64
CA GLY A 19 -9.82 15.99 15.02
C GLY A 19 -10.37 15.13 13.88
N ALA A 20 -11.36 15.64 13.13
CA ALA A 20 -11.91 14.95 11.97
C ALA A 20 -10.88 14.77 10.84
N ILE A 21 -10.07 15.79 10.56
CA ILE A 21 -9.00 15.73 9.55
C ILE A 21 -7.95 14.68 9.95
N VAL A 22 -7.47 14.72 11.19
CA VAL A 22 -6.47 13.74 11.69
C VAL A 22 -7.04 12.32 11.67
N PHE A 23 -8.29 12.14 12.10
CA PHE A 23 -8.93 10.82 12.09
C PHE A 23 -9.12 10.27 10.68
N ALA A 24 -9.52 11.11 9.71
CA ALA A 24 -9.62 10.71 8.31
C ALA A 24 -8.26 10.26 7.76
N SER A 25 -7.18 11.00 8.03
CA SER A 25 -5.83 10.64 7.59
C SER A 25 -5.33 9.31 8.17
N LEU A 26 -5.72 8.97 9.41
CA LEU A 26 -5.35 7.69 10.03
C LEU A 26 -6.05 6.48 9.42
N LYS A 27 -7.18 6.66 8.73
CA LYS A 27 -7.92 5.55 8.07
C LYS A 27 -7.24 5.05 6.79
N PHE A 28 -6.22 5.75 6.30
CA PHE A 28 -5.56 5.45 5.02
C PHE A 28 -4.20 4.74 5.15
N GLN A 29 -4.03 3.82 6.11
CA GLN A 29 -2.94 2.85 5.99
C GLN A 29 -3.35 1.71 5.05
N LYS A 30 -3.28 1.94 3.74
CA LYS A 30 -3.31 0.84 2.76
C LYS A 30 -2.01 0.06 2.98
N LYS A 31 -2.10 -1.13 3.58
CA LYS A 31 -0.98 -2.05 3.69
C LYS A 31 -0.58 -2.43 2.27
N GLU A 32 0.55 -1.90 1.79
CA GLU A 32 1.17 -2.42 0.58
C GLU A 32 1.57 -3.88 0.84
N VAL A 33 1.08 -4.76 -0.01
CA VAL A 33 1.38 -6.19 -0.01
C VAL A 33 2.40 -6.37 -1.12
N ALA A 34 3.54 -7.03 -0.85
CA ALA A 34 4.62 -7.14 -1.83
C ALA A 34 4.19 -7.91 -3.09
N GLU A 35 3.16 -8.72 -2.94
CA GLU A 35 2.50 -9.53 -3.95
C GLU A 35 1.50 -8.75 -4.83
N ASP A 36 1.10 -7.53 -4.45
CA ASP A 36 0.27 -6.61 -5.25
C ASP A 36 1.19 -5.75 -6.14
N LEU A 37 1.59 -6.33 -7.27
CA LEU A 37 2.62 -5.78 -8.15
C LEU A 37 2.09 -4.64 -9.03
N ASN A 38 0.79 -4.65 -9.37
CA ASN A 38 0.16 -3.59 -10.15
C ASN A 38 -0.42 -2.45 -9.27
N LYS A 39 -0.41 -2.61 -7.94
CA LYS A 39 -0.88 -1.67 -6.90
C LYS A 39 -2.39 -1.39 -6.91
N ASP A 40 -3.19 -2.26 -7.51
CA ASP A 40 -4.64 -2.09 -7.55
C ASP A 40 -5.34 -2.42 -6.21
N GLY A 41 -4.62 -3.04 -5.27
CA GLY A 41 -5.13 -3.41 -3.95
C GLY A 41 -5.65 -4.84 -3.83
N VAL A 42 -5.57 -5.62 -4.90
CA VAL A 42 -5.89 -7.05 -4.96
C VAL A 42 -4.62 -7.81 -5.34
N VAL A 43 -4.52 -9.06 -4.88
CA VAL A 43 -3.46 -9.98 -5.33
C VAL A 43 -4.14 -11.03 -6.18
N ASP A 44 -3.99 -10.94 -7.50
CA ASP A 44 -4.71 -11.75 -8.47
C ASP A 44 -3.83 -12.23 -9.66
N SER A 45 -4.49 -12.74 -10.70
CA SER A 45 -3.83 -13.26 -11.89
C SER A 45 -3.03 -12.22 -12.70
N ILE A 46 -3.29 -10.93 -12.53
CA ILE A 46 -2.53 -9.84 -13.15
C ILE A 46 -1.15 -9.76 -12.51
N ASP A 47 -1.04 -9.91 -11.20
CA ASP A 47 0.27 -9.96 -10.51
C ASP A 47 1.08 -11.18 -10.95
N VAL A 48 0.42 -12.33 -11.14
CA VAL A 48 1.08 -13.53 -11.68
C VAL A 48 1.69 -13.26 -13.05
N GLN A 49 0.96 -12.57 -13.93
CA GLN A 49 1.44 -12.20 -15.26
C GLN A 49 2.66 -11.27 -15.17
N LEU A 50 2.69 -10.35 -14.21
CA LEU A 50 3.85 -9.47 -13.99
C LEU A 50 5.10 -10.25 -13.56
N VAL A 51 4.98 -11.24 -12.67
CA VAL A 51 6.09 -12.14 -12.32
C VAL A 51 6.55 -12.92 -13.56
N MET A 52 5.62 -13.51 -14.30
CA MET A 52 5.93 -14.32 -15.48
C MET A 52 6.61 -13.51 -16.61
N SER A 53 6.22 -12.25 -16.80
CA SER A 53 6.85 -11.34 -17.77
C SER A 53 8.31 -11.00 -17.45
N ASN A 54 8.73 -11.23 -16.21
CA ASN A 54 10.08 -11.00 -15.72
C ASN A 54 10.80 -12.29 -15.35
N PHE A 55 10.23 -13.46 -15.63
CA PHE A 55 10.79 -14.75 -15.22
C PHE A 55 12.24 -14.93 -15.71
N MET A 56 13.11 -15.40 -14.82
CA MET A 56 14.56 -15.55 -15.00
C MET A 56 15.35 -14.26 -15.23
N LYS A 57 14.73 -13.08 -15.07
CA LYS A 57 15.50 -11.83 -15.03
C LYS A 57 16.22 -11.73 -13.69
N THR A 58 17.41 -11.13 -13.75
CA THR A 58 18.23 -10.85 -12.58
C THR A 58 18.39 -9.35 -12.41
N ALA A 59 18.34 -8.87 -11.17
CA ALA A 59 18.68 -7.49 -10.87
C ALA A 59 20.15 -7.21 -11.25
N LYS A 60 20.43 -5.99 -11.72
CA LYS A 60 21.80 -5.50 -11.93
C LYS A 60 22.04 -4.33 -10.98
N GLY A 61 22.94 -4.51 -10.01
CA GLY A 61 23.16 -3.51 -8.97
C GLY A 61 21.93 -3.32 -8.08
N ASP A 62 21.67 -2.08 -7.66
CA ASP A 62 20.59 -1.74 -6.72
C ASP A 62 19.19 -1.59 -7.38
N ILE A 63 18.99 -2.18 -8.55
CA ILE A 63 17.72 -2.10 -9.28
C ILE A 63 16.71 -3.06 -8.63
N VAL A 64 15.57 -2.52 -8.21
CA VAL A 64 14.41 -3.33 -7.81
C VAL A 64 13.78 -3.93 -9.06
N LEU A 65 13.74 -5.26 -9.13
CA LEU A 65 13.17 -5.99 -10.25
C LEU A 65 11.69 -6.31 -9.97
N VAL A 66 10.81 -5.92 -10.89
CA VAL A 66 9.39 -6.25 -10.78
C VAL A 66 9.22 -7.77 -10.85
N GLY A 67 8.55 -8.33 -9.83
CA GLY A 67 8.35 -9.77 -9.69
C GLY A 67 9.39 -10.48 -8.81
N ASP A 68 10.46 -9.80 -8.37
CA ASP A 68 11.40 -10.31 -7.36
C ASP A 68 10.82 -10.00 -5.98
N ILE A 69 9.90 -10.86 -5.55
CA ILE A 69 9.07 -10.68 -4.37
C ILE A 69 9.90 -10.96 -3.10
N ASN A 70 10.79 -11.95 -3.17
CA ASN A 70 11.66 -12.31 -2.04
C ASN A 70 12.93 -11.45 -1.93
N LYS A 71 13.22 -10.63 -2.96
CA LYS A 71 14.38 -9.72 -3.07
C LYS A 71 15.71 -10.44 -3.06
N ASP A 72 15.76 -11.65 -3.65
CA ASP A 72 17.00 -12.41 -3.81
C ASP A 72 17.80 -12.01 -5.06
N GLY A 73 17.25 -11.10 -5.86
CA GLY A 73 17.87 -10.58 -7.07
C GLY A 73 17.55 -11.38 -8.33
N VAL A 74 16.70 -12.41 -8.26
CA VAL A 74 16.32 -13.26 -9.41
C VAL A 74 14.83 -13.58 -9.38
N VAL A 75 14.09 -13.17 -10.41
CA VAL A 75 12.68 -13.56 -10.55
C VAL A 75 12.59 -15.04 -10.93
N ASN A 76 12.14 -15.88 -10.01
CA ASN A 76 12.11 -17.33 -10.21
C ASN A 76 10.88 -17.98 -9.57
N ALA A 77 10.88 -19.32 -9.50
CA ALA A 77 9.75 -20.08 -8.97
C ALA A 77 9.48 -19.79 -7.48
N ALA A 78 10.47 -19.33 -6.71
CA ALA A 78 10.31 -18.90 -5.33
C ALA A 78 9.33 -17.72 -5.23
N ASP A 79 9.44 -16.73 -6.12
CA ASP A 79 8.53 -15.57 -6.16
C ASP A 79 7.11 -15.98 -6.51
N ILE A 80 6.95 -16.87 -7.50
CA ILE A 80 5.64 -17.41 -7.87
C ILE A 80 5.01 -18.15 -6.68
N ASN A 81 5.77 -18.96 -5.95
CA ASN A 81 5.27 -19.67 -4.79
C ASN A 81 4.83 -18.72 -3.67
N MET A 82 5.57 -17.64 -3.44
CA MET A 82 5.18 -16.59 -2.50
C MET A 82 3.88 -15.91 -2.94
N LEU A 83 3.79 -15.51 -4.20
CA LEU A 83 2.61 -14.87 -4.78
C LEU A 83 1.36 -15.76 -4.66
N VAL A 84 1.46 -17.02 -5.09
CA VAL A 84 0.34 -17.97 -5.08
C VAL A 84 -0.17 -18.22 -3.66
N SER A 85 0.69 -18.15 -2.64
CA SER A 85 0.27 -18.25 -1.23
C SER A 85 -0.65 -17.12 -0.77
N LYS A 86 -0.71 -16.00 -1.51
CA LYS A 86 -1.50 -14.81 -1.20
C LYS A 86 -2.66 -14.54 -2.16
N LEU A 87 -2.77 -15.31 -3.25
CA LEU A 87 -3.85 -15.14 -4.22
C LEU A 87 -5.20 -15.19 -3.53
N LYS A 88 -5.97 -14.11 -3.69
CA LYS A 88 -7.37 -14.09 -3.27
C LYS A 88 -8.19 -14.78 -4.36
N LYS A 89 -9.05 -15.72 -3.95
CA LYS A 89 -10.02 -16.37 -4.83
C LYS A 89 -11.22 -15.48 -5.07
#